data_AF-A0AB73P2J0-F1
#
_entry.id   AF-A0AB73P2J0-F1
#
_cell.length_a   1.000
_cell.length_b   1.000
_cell.length_c   1.000
_cell.angle_alpha   90.00
_cell.angle_beta   90.00
_cell.angle_gamma   90.00
#
_symmetry.space_group_name_H-M   'P 1'
#
loop_
_entity.id
_entity.type
_entity.pdbx_description
1 polymer ?
#
loop_
_entity_poly.entity_id
_entity_poly.type
_entity_poly.pdbx_seq_one_letter_code
_entity_poly.pdbx_strand_id
1 'polypeptide(L)'
;MFERDADGAREATEQGKKNMRFKDLMDSIYYELNDCQKFGQSHASYKLNEEDIKEFLDDVMGALQAHDYQVTFEHPYLNISWVLAEE
;
A
#
# COMPACT_ATOMS: atom_id res chain seq x y z
N MET A 1 -15.70 -8.99 -38.95
CA MET A 1 -15.01 -9.65 -37.81
C MET A 1 -14.09 -8.60 -37.17
N PHE A 2 -14.64 -7.66 -36.39
CA PHE A 2 -13.87 -6.61 -35.71
C PHE A 2 -14.68 -6.11 -34.50
N GLU A 3 -14.84 -6.95 -33.49
CA GLU A 3 -15.55 -6.57 -32.24
C GLU A 3 -14.84 -7.12 -30.99
N ARG A 4 -13.53 -7.43 -31.06
CA ARG A 4 -12.80 -8.06 -29.93
C ARG A 4 -11.62 -7.29 -29.35
N ASP A 5 -11.13 -6.23 -30.01
CA ASP A 5 -9.94 -5.50 -29.55
C ASP A 5 -10.23 -4.29 -28.64
N ALA A 6 -11.51 -3.93 -28.44
CA ALA A 6 -11.89 -2.77 -27.62
C ALA A 6 -12.01 -3.07 -26.12
N ASP A 7 -12.18 -4.33 -25.73
CA ASP A 7 -12.36 -4.73 -24.32
C ASP A 7 -11.02 -4.77 -23.56
N GLY A 8 -9.99 -5.39 -24.14
CA GLY A 8 -8.68 -5.52 -23.47
C GLY A 8 -7.95 -4.18 -23.26
N ALA A 9 -8.17 -3.20 -24.12
CA ALA A 9 -7.59 -1.86 -23.96
C ALA A 9 -8.23 -1.08 -22.79
N ARG A 10 -9.50 -1.33 -22.49
CA ARG A 10 -10.21 -0.71 -21.35
C ARG A 10 -9.75 -1.35 -20.04
N GLU A 11 -9.70 -2.68 -19.98
CA GLU A 11 -9.22 -3.42 -18.81
C GLU A 11 -7.77 -3.05 -18.44
N ALA A 12 -6.88 -2.92 -19.43
CA ALA A 12 -5.50 -2.49 -19.20
C ALA A 12 -5.40 -1.05 -18.68
N THR A 13 -6.30 -0.16 -19.12
CA THR A 13 -6.33 1.24 -18.67
C THR A 13 -6.84 1.35 -17.23
N GLU A 14 -7.84 0.54 -16.86
CA GLU A 14 -8.37 0.50 -15.49
C GLU A 14 -7.38 -0.12 -14.51
N GLN A 15 -6.70 -1.20 -14.91
CA GLN A 15 -5.61 -1.78 -14.12
C GLN A 15 -4.42 -0.81 -14.00
N GLY A 16 -4.09 -0.07 -15.06
CA GLY A 16 -3.04 0.96 -15.01
C GLY A 16 -3.34 2.08 -14.02
N LYS A 17 -4.60 2.55 -13.97
CA LYS A 17 -5.04 3.57 -12.99
C LYS A 17 -5.02 3.05 -11.55
N LYS A 18 -5.46 1.81 -11.33
CA LYS A 18 -5.39 1.17 -10.01
C LYS A 18 -3.95 1.02 -9.53
N ASN A 19 -3.05 0.58 -10.42
CA ASN A 19 -1.62 0.49 -10.11
C ASN A 19 -1.00 1.85 -9.76
N MET A 20 -1.39 2.94 -10.44
CA MET A 20 -0.92 4.28 -10.11
C MET A 20 -1.38 4.71 -8.71
N ARG A 21 -2.66 4.53 -8.37
CA ARG A 21 -3.19 4.86 -7.03
C ARG A 21 -2.54 4.02 -5.93
N PHE A 22 -2.41 2.72 -6.16
CA PHE A 22 -1.76 1.81 -5.22
C PHE A 22 -0.30 2.23 -4.99
N LYS A 23 0.44 2.54 -6.06
CA LYS A 23 1.82 2.99 -5.96
C LYS A 23 1.94 4.31 -5.18
N ASP A 24 1.05 5.26 -5.43
CA ASP A 24 1.00 6.55 -4.73
C ASP A 24 0.71 6.38 -3.23
N LEU A 25 -0.23 5.49 -2.89
CA LEU A 25 -0.55 5.11 -1.51
C LEU A 25 0.65 4.47 -0.82
N MET A 26 1.28 3.48 -1.46
CA MET A 26 2.46 2.81 -0.92
C MET A 26 3.63 3.77 -0.74
N ASP A 27 3.88 4.67 -1.69
CA ASP A 27 4.93 5.69 -1.60
C ASP A 27 4.71 6.61 -0.39
N SER A 28 3.46 7.01 -0.16
CA SER A 28 3.07 7.80 1.02
C SER A 28 3.31 7.05 2.33
N ILE A 29 2.96 5.76 2.38
CA ILE A 29 3.20 4.90 3.55
C ILE A 29 4.71 4.76 3.80
N TYR A 30 5.49 4.42 2.77
CA TYR A 30 6.95 4.28 2.88
C TYR A 30 7.63 5.58 3.28
N TYR A 31 7.13 6.73 2.82
CA TYR A 31 7.64 8.03 3.24
C TYR A 31 7.47 8.21 4.75
N GLU A 32 6.29 7.91 5.29
CA GLU A 32 6.01 8.02 6.73
C GLU A 32 6.83 7.00 7.55
N LEU A 33 7.00 5.77 7.03
CA LEU A 33 7.86 4.75 7.64
C LEU A 33 9.31 5.21 7.71
N ASN A 34 9.86 5.72 6.61
CA ASN A 34 11.24 6.20 6.53
C ASN A 34 11.45 7.44 7.42
N ASP A 35 10.46 8.30 7.54
CA ASP A 35 10.49 9.42 8.48
C ASP A 35 10.55 8.90 9.93
N CYS A 36 9.63 8.01 10.32
CA CYS A 36 9.62 7.37 11.63
C CYS A 36 10.95 6.65 11.94
N GLN A 37 11.51 5.92 10.97
CA GLN A 37 12.82 5.27 11.09
C GLN A 37 13.95 6.27 11.37
N LYS A 38 13.97 7.42 10.68
CA LYS A 38 14.96 8.47 10.93
C LYS A 38 14.85 9.08 12.33
N PHE A 39 13.64 9.11 12.90
CA PHE A 39 13.41 9.52 14.28
C PHE A 39 13.70 8.41 15.30
N GLY A 40 14.15 7.24 14.87
CA GLY A 40 14.46 6.10 15.74
C GLY A 40 13.20 5.36 16.25
N GLN A 41 12.05 5.55 15.60
CA GLN A 41 10.85 4.79 15.90
C GLN A 41 10.91 3.42 15.21
N SER A 42 10.28 2.43 15.83
CA SER A 42 10.13 1.07 15.30
C SER A 42 8.69 0.76 14.87
N HIS A 43 7.81 1.77 14.91
CA HIS A 43 6.42 1.66 14.53
C HIS A 43 5.94 2.95 13.86
N ALA A 44 4.93 2.84 13.00
CA ALA A 44 4.21 3.93 12.37
C ALA A 44 2.72 3.59 12.31
N SER A 45 1.87 4.61 12.30
CA SER A 45 0.43 4.45 12.20
C SER A 45 -0.09 5.34 11.07
N TYR A 46 -0.42 4.73 9.94
CA TYR A 46 -0.91 5.44 8.76
C TYR A 46 -2.43 5.40 8.71
N LYS A 47 -3.08 6.54 8.47
CA LYS A 47 -4.54 6.59 8.34
C LYS A 47 -4.96 6.34 6.89
N LEU A 48 -5.71 5.28 6.64
CA LEU A 48 -6.24 4.97 5.31
C LEU A 48 -7.65 5.55 5.14
N ASN A 49 -8.00 5.95 3.91
CA ASN A 49 -9.38 6.32 3.58
C ASN A 49 -10.24 5.07 3.40
N GLU A 50 -11.56 5.19 3.60
CA GLU A 50 -12.48 4.06 3.41
C GLU A 50 -12.43 3.45 2.00
N GLU A 51 -12.18 4.27 0.98
CA GLU A 51 -12.02 3.81 -0.40
C GLU A 51 -10.77 2.95 -0.57
N ASP A 52 -9.64 3.41 -0.03
CA ASP A 52 -8.37 2.71 -0.11
C ASP A 52 -8.38 1.43 0.73
N ILE A 53 -9.06 1.45 1.89
CA ILE A 53 -9.27 0.26 2.72
C ILE A 53 -10.06 -0.81 1.97
N LYS A 54 -11.12 -0.43 1.26
CA LYS A 54 -11.97 -1.40 0.53
C LYS A 54 -11.29 -1.95 -0.72
N GLU A 55 -10.44 -1.15 -1.36
CA GLU A 55 -9.86 -1.50 -2.66
C GLU A 55 -8.42 -2.05 -2.57
N PHE A 56 -7.61 -1.58 -1.62
CA PHE A 56 -6.16 -1.82 -1.58
C PHE A 56 -5.65 -2.41 -0.27
N LEU A 57 -6.46 -2.59 0.78
CA LEU A 57 -5.97 -3.06 2.09
C LEU A 57 -5.19 -4.37 2.00
N ASP A 58 -5.74 -5.37 1.32
CA ASP A 58 -5.12 -6.69 1.17
C ASP A 58 -3.77 -6.58 0.43
N ASP A 59 -3.74 -5.82 -0.68
CA ASP A 59 -2.52 -5.58 -1.45
C ASP A 59 -1.45 -4.80 -0.65
N VAL A 60 -1.86 -3.79 0.12
CA VAL A 60 -0.96 -2.99 0.97
C VAL A 60 -0.37 -3.86 2.08
N MET A 61 -1.20 -4.63 2.77
CA MET A 61 -0.76 -5.55 3.81
C MET A 61 0.20 -6.60 3.24
N GLY A 62 -0.14 -7.21 2.10
CA GLY A 62 0.71 -8.18 1.42
C GLY A 62 2.06 -7.60 0.98
N ALA A 63 2.06 -6.39 0.42
CA ALA A 63 3.29 -5.71 0.01
C ALA A 63 4.19 -5.41 1.22
N LEU A 64 3.64 -4.85 2.29
CA LEU A 64 4.40 -4.54 3.50
C LEU A 64 4.93 -5.80 4.20
N GLN A 65 4.11 -6.86 4.30
CA GLN A 65 4.53 -8.14 4.87
C GLN A 65 5.65 -8.80 4.05
N ALA A 66 5.65 -8.63 2.72
CA ALA A 66 6.72 -9.12 1.85
C ALA A 66 8.07 -8.39 2.08
N HIS A 67 8.04 -7.24 2.75
CA HIS A 67 9.21 -6.47 3.16
C HIS A 67 9.56 -6.66 4.66
N ASP A 68 9.08 -7.74 5.29
CA ASP A 68 9.29 -8.05 6.71
C ASP A 68 8.72 -7.01 7.69
N TYR A 69 7.77 -6.18 7.24
CA TYR A 69 7.02 -5.32 8.14
C TYR A 69 5.88 -6.10 8.81
N GLN A 70 5.72 -5.91 10.12
CA GLN A 70 4.58 -6.39 10.87
C GLN A 70 3.43 -5.39 10.74
N VAL A 71 2.40 -5.77 9.99
CA VAL A 71 1.25 -4.90 9.71
C VAL A 71 0.02 -5.38 10.47
N THR A 72 -0.63 -4.47 11.19
CA THR A 72 -1.89 -4.68 11.90
C THR A 72 -2.88 -3.62 11.45
N PHE A 73 -4.00 -4.04 10.87
CA PHE A 73 -5.07 -3.12 10.49
C PHE A 73 -6.05 -2.90 11.66
N GLU A 74 -6.18 -1.66 12.11
CA GLU A 74 -7.12 -1.21 13.14
C GLU A 74 -7.97 -0.06 12.59
N HIS A 75 -9.12 -0.38 11.99
CA HIS A 75 -9.96 0.59 11.28
C HIS A 75 -10.11 1.96 12.00
N PRO A 76 -9.82 3.11 11.37
CA PRO A 76 -9.34 3.31 9.98
C PRO A 76 -7.79 3.40 9.83
N TYR A 77 -7.03 2.97 10.84
CA TYR A 77 -5.58 3.06 10.88
C TYR A 77 -4.89 1.75 10.47
N LEU A 78 -3.75 1.88 9.83
CA LEU A 78 -2.83 0.81 9.50
C LEU A 78 -1.60 0.97 10.40
N ASN A 79 -1.46 0.11 11.39
CA ASN A 79 -0.29 0.07 12.25
C ASN A 79 0.78 -0.80 11.62
N ILE A 80 1.95 -0.24 11.43
CA ILE A 80 3.08 -0.89 10.80
C ILE A 80 4.22 -0.86 11.80
N SER A 81 4.80 -2.01 12.09
CA SER A 81 5.95 -2.14 12.99
C SER A 81 7.05 -2.90 12.28
N TRP A 82 8.30 -2.60 12.60
CA TRP A 82 9.46 -3.30 12.05
C TRP A 82 10.47 -3.58 13.15
N VAL A 83 11.19 -4.68 12.98
CA VAL A 83 12.32 -4.99 13.85
C VAL A 83 13.48 -4.09 13.41
N LEU A 84 13.88 -3.17 14.28
CA LEU A 84 15.16 -2.49 14.11
C LEU A 84 16.24 -3.55 14.21
N ALA A 85 17.06 -3.71 13.18
CA ALA A 85 18.24 -4.54 13.28
C ALA A 85 19.12 -3.93 14.38
N GLU A 86 19.15 -4.55 15.55
CA GLU A 86 20.11 -4.22 16.60
C GLU A 86 21.52 -4.45 16.02
N GLU A 87 22.31 -3.37 15.91
CA GLU A 87 23.74 -3.41 15.54
C GLU A 87 24.58 -4.10 16.62
#